data_AF-A0A8D2NUX5-F1
#
_entry.id   AF-A0A8D2NUX5-F1
#
_cell.length_a   1.000
_cell.length_b   1.000
_cell.length_c   1.000
_cell.angle_alpha   90.00
_cell.angle_beta   90.00
_cell.angle_gamma   90.00
#
_symmetry.space_group_name_H-M   'P 1'
#
loop_
_entity.id
_entity.type
_entity.pdbx_description
1 polymer ?
#
loop_
_entity_poly.entity_id
_entity_poly.type
_entity_poly.pdbx_seq_one_letter_code
_entity_poly.pdbx_strand_id
1 'polypeptide(L)'
;MAWGSLWGPRPPIPTRKFWGLSSLFLESKPASSRKCFFVGKKHPGACQPLITAAGLGTGLTGARAELWGWLWTKENMDLPPDVQRWWMMLQPQFKSHNTHEVLSKLFQIVPGEDPYRSRDPRRCRRCAVVGNSGNLRGSGYGPEIDGHDFVMRMNQAPTVGFEGDVGGRTTHHFMYPESAKNLPANVSFVLVPFKTLDLLWIASALSTGQIRFTYAPVKPFLRVDKEKVQIYNPAFFKYIHDRWTEHHGRYPSTGMLVLFFALHVCDEVNVFGFGADSRGNWHHYWENNRYAGEFRKTGVHDADFEAHIIDMLAKTSKIEVYRGN
;
A
#
# COMPACT_ATOMS: atom_id res chain seq x y z
N MET A 1 49.03 20.20 17.20
CA MET A 1 48.57 21.58 16.95
C MET A 1 47.06 21.57 16.99
N ALA A 2 46.52 22.25 18.00
CA ALA A 2 45.09 22.38 18.26
C ALA A 2 44.55 23.64 17.58
N TRP A 3 43.35 23.53 17.00
CA TRP A 3 42.41 24.62 16.69
C TRP A 3 41.03 23.94 16.75
N GLY A 4 40.02 24.34 17.51
CA GLY A 4 39.74 25.63 18.14
C GLY A 4 38.24 25.87 17.93
N SER A 5 37.44 25.43 18.90
CA SER A 5 35.99 25.63 19.01
C SER A 5 35.63 27.10 19.22
N LEU A 6 34.69 27.64 18.44
CA LEU A 6 34.10 28.97 18.66
C LEU A 6 32.63 28.98 18.21
N TRP A 7 31.70 28.67 19.11
CA TRP A 7 30.33 29.24 19.12
C TRP A 7 29.78 29.15 20.54
N GLY A 8 29.86 30.27 21.28
CA GLY A 8 29.24 30.45 22.58
C GLY A 8 27.73 30.78 22.48
N PRO A 9 27.00 30.77 23.61
CA PRO A 9 25.54 30.83 23.65
C PRO A 9 24.97 32.22 23.35
N ARG A 10 23.78 32.27 22.72
CA ARG A 10 23.07 33.52 22.38
C ARG A 10 22.44 34.19 23.62
N PRO A 11 22.36 35.54 23.66
CA PRO A 11 21.79 36.28 24.79
C PRO A 11 20.25 36.28 24.80
N PRO A 12 19.61 36.55 25.96
CA PRO A 12 18.16 36.53 26.11
C PRO A 12 17.48 37.81 25.59
N ILE A 13 16.27 37.67 25.05
CA ILE A 13 15.43 38.76 24.53
C ILE A 13 14.56 39.32 25.68
N PRO A 14 14.31 40.64 25.78
CA PRO A 14 13.70 41.28 26.95
C PRO A 14 12.18 41.08 27.04
N THR A 15 11.70 40.88 28.26
CA THR A 15 10.28 40.89 28.63
C THR A 15 9.78 42.33 28.83
N ARG A 16 8.66 42.71 28.19
CA ARG A 16 7.86 43.88 28.56
C ARG A 16 6.49 43.43 29.05
N LYS A 17 6.20 43.74 30.31
CA LYS A 17 4.87 43.69 30.93
C LYS A 17 4.04 44.86 30.42
N PHE A 18 2.79 44.61 30.04
CA PHE A 18 1.71 45.60 30.09
C PHE A 18 0.48 44.95 30.72
N TRP A 19 -0.11 45.66 31.68
CA TRP A 19 -1.28 45.27 32.44
C TRP A 19 -2.57 45.58 31.66
N GLY A 20 -3.50 44.62 31.71
CA GLY A 20 -4.96 44.74 31.73
C GLY A 20 -5.68 45.72 30.81
N LEU A 21 -6.51 45.19 29.91
CA LEU A 21 -7.95 45.49 29.84
C LEU A 21 -8.66 44.44 28.98
N SER A 22 -9.93 44.22 29.31
CA SER A 22 -10.71 43.01 29.10
C SER A 22 -11.19 42.76 27.66
N SER A 23 -11.38 41.45 27.37
CA SER A 23 -12.39 40.86 26.48
C SER A 23 -12.49 41.33 25.03
N LEU A 24 -11.89 40.56 24.11
CA LEU A 24 -12.48 40.15 22.82
C LEU A 24 -11.55 39.09 22.19
N PHE A 25 -11.98 37.83 22.22
CA PHE A 25 -11.28 36.71 21.59
C PHE A 25 -11.32 36.90 20.06
N LEU A 26 -10.18 37.28 19.47
CA LEU A 26 -9.92 37.12 18.05
C LEU A 26 -9.39 35.71 17.82
N GLU A 27 -10.27 34.85 17.30
CA GLU A 27 -9.95 33.50 16.84
C GLU A 27 -8.88 33.55 15.75
N SER A 28 -7.67 33.07 16.08
CA SER A 28 -6.75 32.55 15.08
C SER A 28 -7.33 31.22 14.55
N LYS A 29 -7.97 31.27 13.38
CA LYS A 29 -8.43 30.06 12.67
C LYS A 29 -7.25 29.09 12.44
N PRO A 30 -7.28 27.84 12.92
CA PRO A 30 -6.49 26.79 12.31
C PRO A 30 -7.13 26.39 10.99
N ALA A 31 -6.31 26.13 9.97
CA ALA A 31 -6.73 25.65 8.65
C ALA A 31 -7.54 24.35 8.79
N SER A 32 -8.87 24.50 8.86
CA SER A 32 -9.84 23.44 8.76
C SER A 32 -10.03 23.10 7.29
N SER A 33 -9.28 22.12 6.80
CA SER A 33 -9.73 21.25 5.73
C SER A 33 -9.49 19.81 6.13
N ARG A 34 -10.06 19.39 7.27
CA ARG A 34 -10.29 17.96 7.50
C ARG A 34 -11.28 17.53 6.43
N LYS A 35 -10.79 16.90 5.36
CA LYS A 35 -11.65 16.18 4.44
C LYS A 35 -12.21 15.01 5.24
N CYS A 36 -13.43 15.17 5.75
CA CYS A 36 -14.18 14.07 6.33
C CYS A 36 -14.38 13.03 5.22
N PHE A 37 -13.62 11.94 5.29
CA PHE A 37 -13.94 10.74 4.54
C PHE A 37 -15.24 10.19 5.14
N PHE A 38 -16.29 10.07 4.31
CA PHE A 38 -17.49 9.35 4.73
C PHE A 38 -17.15 7.87 4.78
N VAL A 39 -16.73 7.41 5.94
CA VAL A 39 -16.60 5.99 6.23
C VAL A 39 -17.81 5.61 7.08
N GLY A 40 -18.90 5.17 6.45
CA GLY A 40 -20.18 4.86 7.12
C GLY A 40 -20.01 3.84 8.25
N LYS A 41 -20.76 3.92 9.35
CA LYS A 41 -20.63 2.96 10.48
C LYS A 41 -20.93 1.53 10.00
N LYS A 42 -20.11 0.54 10.40
CA LYS A 42 -20.37 -0.89 10.18
C LYS A 42 -21.64 -1.28 10.95
N HIS A 43 -22.69 -1.73 10.27
CA HIS A 43 -23.84 -2.34 10.93
C HIS A 43 -23.49 -3.79 11.30
N PRO A 44 -23.80 -4.25 12.53
CA PRO A 44 -23.60 -5.66 12.89
C PRO A 44 -24.33 -6.58 11.91
N GLY A 45 -23.60 -7.49 11.26
CA GLY A 45 -24.15 -8.45 10.30
C GLY A 45 -24.27 -7.96 8.84
N ALA A 46 -23.91 -6.71 8.52
CA ALA A 46 -23.92 -6.23 7.14
C ALA A 46 -22.56 -6.45 6.45
N CYS A 47 -22.52 -7.37 5.48
CA CYS A 47 -21.38 -7.61 4.60
C CYS A 47 -21.46 -6.66 3.39
N GLN A 48 -20.93 -5.45 3.57
CA GLN A 48 -20.71 -4.50 2.50
C GLN A 48 -19.23 -4.08 2.50
N PRO A 49 -18.66 -3.72 1.32
CA PRO A 49 -17.30 -3.21 1.27
C PRO A 49 -17.12 -2.02 2.22
N LEU A 50 -16.00 -2.03 2.95
CA LEU A 50 -15.70 -1.09 4.02
C LEU A 50 -15.71 0.38 3.57
N ILE A 51 -15.39 0.59 2.29
CA ILE A 51 -15.52 1.83 1.56
C ILE A 51 -16.52 1.56 0.43
N THR A 52 -17.77 2.02 0.58
CA THR A 52 -18.80 1.85 -0.46
C THR A 52 -18.55 2.82 -1.62
N ALA A 53 -18.68 2.31 -2.85
CA ALA A 53 -18.64 3.11 -4.10
C ALA A 53 -19.94 3.89 -4.38
N ALA A 54 -20.77 4.13 -3.35
CA ALA A 54 -22.05 4.80 -3.49
C ALA A 54 -22.44 5.44 -2.16
N GLY A 55 -22.62 6.76 -2.18
CA GLY A 55 -23.13 7.51 -1.03
C GLY A 55 -22.52 8.88 -0.78
N LEU A 56 -22.25 9.68 -1.82
CA LEU A 56 -21.98 11.11 -1.66
C LEU A 56 -22.74 11.89 -2.74
N GLY A 57 -23.86 12.48 -2.33
CA GLY A 57 -24.53 13.52 -3.12
C GLY A 57 -23.56 14.65 -3.45
N THR A 58 -23.58 15.06 -4.72
CA THR A 58 -23.14 16.36 -5.26
C THR A 58 -22.30 17.22 -4.31
N GLY A 59 -21.05 16.82 -4.10
CA GLY A 59 -20.09 17.53 -3.27
C GLY A 59 -18.68 17.16 -3.70
N LEU A 60 -18.05 18.05 -4.47
CA LEU A 60 -16.74 17.89 -5.09
C LEU A 60 -15.68 17.30 -4.15
N THR A 61 -14.93 16.32 -4.67
CA THR A 61 -13.64 15.75 -4.22
C THR A 61 -13.58 14.33 -3.64
N GLY A 62 -14.71 13.64 -3.41
CA GLY A 62 -14.76 12.20 -3.08
C GLY A 62 -14.92 11.26 -4.29
N ALA A 63 -15.65 11.71 -5.31
CA ALA A 63 -16.07 10.91 -6.48
C ALA A 63 -14.97 10.61 -7.54
N ARG A 64 -13.68 10.77 -7.21
CA ARG A 64 -12.58 10.60 -8.20
C ARG A 64 -11.81 9.29 -8.11
N ALA A 65 -11.90 8.52 -7.02
CA ALA A 65 -11.28 7.20 -6.96
C ALA A 65 -12.08 6.16 -7.77
N GLU A 66 -13.41 6.32 -7.78
CA GLU A 66 -14.36 5.43 -8.43
C GLU A 66 -14.30 5.45 -9.97
N LEU A 67 -13.80 6.55 -10.57
CA LEU A 67 -13.71 6.69 -12.03
C LEU A 67 -12.53 5.93 -12.65
N TRP A 68 -11.50 5.55 -11.88
CA TRP A 68 -10.27 4.97 -12.43
C TRP A 68 -10.03 3.52 -12.01
N GLY A 69 -10.66 3.02 -10.95
CA GLY A 69 -10.53 1.63 -10.48
C GLY A 69 -9.18 1.30 -9.82
N TRP A 70 -9.16 0.27 -8.96
CA TRP A 70 -7.95 -0.19 -8.26
C TRP A 70 -7.03 -1.07 -9.13
N LEU A 71 -7.55 -1.63 -10.23
CA LEU A 71 -6.79 -2.35 -11.26
C LEU A 71 -6.86 -1.63 -12.60
N TRP A 72 -5.77 -1.72 -13.36
CA TRP A 72 -5.80 -1.41 -14.78
C TRP A 72 -6.48 -2.55 -15.55
N THR A 73 -7.37 -2.17 -16.44
CA THR A 73 -8.17 -3.01 -17.33
C THR A 73 -8.14 -2.38 -18.73
N LYS A 74 -8.68 -3.08 -19.73
CA LYS A 74 -8.87 -2.53 -21.07
C LYS A 74 -9.81 -1.31 -21.09
N GLU A 75 -10.67 -1.16 -20.08
CA GLU A 75 -11.66 -0.07 -19.98
C GLU A 75 -11.06 1.21 -19.36
N ASN A 76 -9.91 1.17 -18.69
CA ASN A 76 -9.35 2.30 -17.92
C ASN A 76 -7.83 2.50 -18.08
N MET A 77 -7.26 2.17 -19.24
CA MET A 77 -5.81 2.25 -19.49
C MET A 77 -5.25 3.67 -19.43
N ASP A 78 -6.07 4.68 -19.74
CA ASP A 78 -5.64 6.06 -19.78
C ASP A 78 -5.58 6.68 -18.39
N LEU A 79 -4.43 7.26 -18.06
CA LEU A 79 -4.25 8.03 -16.83
C LEU A 79 -4.49 9.52 -17.09
N PRO A 80 -5.11 10.25 -16.13
CA PRO A 80 -5.09 11.71 -16.14
C PRO A 80 -3.66 12.27 -16.27
N PRO A 81 -3.43 13.37 -16.99
CA PRO A 81 -2.08 13.90 -17.21
C PRO A 81 -1.32 14.27 -15.92
N ASP A 82 -2.01 14.67 -14.86
CA ASP A 82 -1.41 14.91 -13.55
C ASP A 82 -1.00 13.61 -12.85
N VAL A 83 -1.82 12.56 -12.97
CA VAL A 83 -1.51 11.22 -12.46
C VAL A 83 -0.33 10.61 -13.20
N GLN A 84 -0.34 10.68 -14.53
CA GLN A 84 0.73 10.14 -15.37
C GLN A 84 2.07 10.82 -15.06
N ARG A 85 2.09 12.15 -14.97
CA ARG A 85 3.30 12.90 -14.61
C ARG A 85 3.81 12.54 -13.22
N TRP A 86 2.92 12.46 -12.23
CA TRP A 86 3.30 12.04 -10.88
C TRP A 86 3.89 10.63 -10.86
N TRP A 87 3.23 9.66 -11.51
CA TRP A 87 3.66 8.28 -11.56
C TRP A 87 5.04 8.12 -12.24
N MET A 88 5.28 8.83 -13.34
CA MET A 88 6.59 8.82 -14.02
C MET A 88 7.72 9.40 -13.16
N MET A 89 7.41 10.25 -12.18
CA MET A 89 8.39 10.84 -11.26
C MET A 89 8.72 9.95 -10.05
N LEU A 90 7.96 8.87 -9.82
CA LEU A 90 8.26 7.93 -8.73
C LEU A 90 9.62 7.28 -8.92
N GLN A 91 9.90 6.80 -10.14
CA GLN A 91 11.20 6.25 -10.54
C GLN A 91 11.53 6.71 -11.97
N PRO A 92 12.18 7.89 -12.12
CA PRO A 92 12.47 8.46 -13.44
C PRO A 92 13.19 7.49 -14.36
N GLN A 93 12.72 7.38 -15.60
CA GLN A 93 13.31 6.53 -16.63
C GLN A 93 13.90 7.39 -17.75
N PHE A 94 15.09 7.02 -18.23
CA PHE A 94 15.74 7.73 -19.33
C PHE A 94 15.01 7.56 -20.67
N LYS A 95 14.30 6.44 -20.85
CA LYS A 95 13.53 6.13 -22.05
C LYS A 95 12.04 6.24 -21.78
N SER A 96 11.39 7.18 -22.46
CA SER A 96 9.93 7.28 -22.45
C SER A 96 9.32 6.17 -23.31
N HIS A 97 8.16 5.67 -22.88
CA HIS A 97 7.36 4.69 -23.62
C HIS A 97 5.90 5.14 -23.55
N ASN A 98 5.14 4.89 -24.62
CA ASN A 98 3.70 5.13 -24.62
C ASN A 98 3.01 4.08 -23.72
N THR A 99 2.52 4.51 -22.55
CA THR A 99 1.87 3.62 -21.57
C THR A 99 0.67 2.89 -22.15
N HIS A 100 -0.14 3.54 -22.98
CA HIS A 100 -1.32 2.92 -23.60
C HIS A 100 -0.93 1.77 -24.53
N GLU A 101 0.09 1.96 -25.37
CA GLU A 101 0.60 0.89 -26.25
C GLU A 101 1.20 -0.28 -25.46
N VAL A 102 1.92 0.03 -24.37
CA VAL A 102 2.50 -1.00 -23.49
C VAL A 102 1.40 -1.82 -22.82
N LEU A 103 0.37 -1.17 -22.27
CA LEU A 103 -0.78 -1.86 -21.68
C LEU A 103 -1.58 -2.66 -22.70
N SER A 104 -1.81 -2.09 -23.90
CA SER A 104 -2.52 -2.78 -24.99
C SER A 104 -1.83 -4.09 -25.38
N LYS A 105 -0.49 -4.09 -25.47
CA LYS A 105 0.30 -5.31 -25.74
C LYS A 105 0.29 -6.26 -24.54
N LEU A 106 0.39 -5.73 -23.33
CA LEU A 106 0.36 -6.54 -22.10
C LEU A 106 -0.97 -7.30 -21.95
N PHE A 107 -2.10 -6.66 -22.24
CA PHE A 107 -3.42 -7.29 -22.17
C PHE A 107 -3.75 -8.26 -23.32
N GLN A 108 -2.79 -8.51 -24.22
CA GLN A 108 -2.82 -9.66 -25.12
C GLN A 108 -2.16 -10.90 -24.49
N ILE A 109 -1.38 -10.72 -23.41
CA ILE A 109 -0.62 -11.77 -22.71
C ILE A 109 -1.32 -12.17 -21.40
N VAL A 110 -1.98 -11.22 -20.74
CA VAL A 110 -2.67 -11.40 -19.45
C VAL A 110 -4.09 -10.81 -19.51
N PRO A 111 -5.00 -11.22 -18.60
CA PRO A 111 -6.33 -10.62 -18.53
C PRO A 111 -6.28 -9.10 -18.33
N GLY A 112 -7.18 -8.40 -19.00
CA GLY A 112 -7.36 -6.95 -18.88
C GLY A 112 -8.75 -6.59 -18.37
N GLU A 113 -9.26 -7.38 -17.42
CA GLU A 113 -10.62 -7.27 -16.86
C GLU A 113 -10.53 -7.21 -15.32
N ASP A 114 -11.55 -6.64 -14.69
CA ASP A 114 -11.66 -6.63 -13.22
C ASP A 114 -12.34 -7.92 -12.72
N PRO A 115 -11.61 -8.85 -12.06
CA PRO A 115 -12.18 -10.11 -11.58
C PRO A 115 -13.11 -9.92 -10.36
N TYR A 116 -13.24 -8.69 -9.84
CA TYR A 116 -14.09 -8.39 -8.69
C TYR A 116 -15.41 -7.71 -9.07
N ARG A 117 -15.67 -7.48 -10.37
CA ARG A 117 -16.88 -6.80 -10.88
C ARG A 117 -18.17 -7.55 -10.51
N SER A 118 -18.14 -8.89 -10.53
CA SER A 118 -19.26 -9.73 -10.10
C SER A 118 -19.08 -10.13 -8.63
N ARG A 119 -19.85 -9.49 -7.76
CA ARG A 119 -19.91 -9.82 -6.33
C ARG A 119 -21.25 -10.48 -6.01
N ASP A 120 -21.23 -11.63 -5.35
CA ASP A 120 -22.45 -12.16 -4.73
C ASP A 120 -22.75 -11.33 -3.47
N PRO A 121 -23.82 -10.52 -3.45
CA PRO A 121 -24.14 -9.67 -2.29
C PRO A 121 -24.52 -10.47 -1.04
N ARG A 122 -24.71 -11.80 -1.16
CA ARG A 122 -25.01 -12.70 -0.04
C ARG A 122 -23.76 -13.27 0.63
N ARG A 123 -22.57 -13.10 0.03
CA ARG A 123 -21.31 -13.62 0.59
C ARG A 123 -20.50 -12.50 1.23
N CYS A 124 -20.15 -12.70 2.49
CA CYS A 124 -19.13 -11.91 3.17
C CYS A 124 -17.75 -12.36 2.70
N ARG A 125 -16.97 -11.45 2.10
CA ARG A 125 -15.58 -11.70 1.75
C ARG A 125 -14.67 -11.18 2.86
N ARG A 126 -14.11 -12.10 3.64
CA ARG A 126 -13.14 -11.83 4.71
C ARG A 126 -11.73 -11.94 4.15
N CYS A 127 -10.88 -10.97 4.45
CA CYS A 127 -9.53 -10.88 3.90
C CYS A 127 -8.48 -10.73 4.98
N ALA A 128 -7.45 -11.58 4.95
CA ALA A 128 -6.23 -11.39 5.72
C ALA A 128 -5.20 -10.67 4.84
N VAL A 129 -4.71 -9.52 5.31
CA VAL A 129 -3.56 -8.82 4.72
C VAL A 129 -2.34 -9.11 5.59
N VAL A 130 -1.39 -9.87 5.03
CA VAL A 130 -0.20 -10.33 5.76
C VAL A 130 1.01 -9.55 5.28
N GLY A 131 1.47 -8.63 6.12
CA GLY A 131 2.73 -7.91 5.96
C GLY A 131 3.92 -8.77 6.36
N ASN A 132 5.09 -8.13 6.46
CA ASN A 132 6.36 -8.84 6.56
C ASN A 132 7.04 -8.68 7.93
N SER A 133 6.41 -7.99 8.88
CA SER A 133 7.04 -7.68 10.17
C SER A 133 7.41 -8.92 10.96
N GLY A 134 8.56 -8.83 11.65
CA GLY A 134 9.04 -9.81 12.61
C GLY A 134 8.12 -10.06 13.80
N ASN A 135 7.14 -9.18 14.04
CA ASN A 135 6.10 -9.39 15.06
C ASN A 135 5.24 -10.64 14.80
N LEU A 136 5.27 -11.20 13.59
CA LEU A 136 4.63 -12.47 13.29
C LEU A 136 5.32 -13.67 13.95
N ARG A 137 6.60 -13.57 14.34
CA ARG A 137 7.33 -14.71 14.89
C ARG A 137 6.76 -15.17 16.24
N GLY A 138 6.42 -16.45 16.32
CA GLY A 138 5.82 -17.08 17.49
C GLY A 138 4.42 -16.56 17.82
N SER A 139 3.74 -15.90 16.87
CA SER A 139 2.39 -15.36 17.10
C SER A 139 1.32 -16.45 17.09
N GLY A 140 1.57 -17.58 16.41
CA GLY A 140 0.58 -18.63 16.23
C GLY A 140 -0.63 -18.21 15.37
N TYR A 141 -0.53 -17.12 14.60
CA TYR A 141 -1.66 -16.61 13.79
C TYR A 141 -1.97 -17.45 12.54
N GLY A 142 -1.18 -18.48 12.23
CA GLY A 142 -1.33 -19.26 11.00
C GLY A 142 -2.75 -19.78 10.74
N PRO A 143 -3.39 -20.47 11.70
CA PRO A 143 -4.76 -20.95 11.53
C PRO A 143 -5.79 -19.83 11.32
N GLU A 144 -5.63 -18.68 12.01
CA GLU A 144 -6.53 -17.54 11.86
C GLU A 144 -6.38 -16.91 10.47
N ILE A 145 -5.15 -16.69 10.01
CA ILE A 145 -4.84 -16.17 8.67
C ILE A 145 -5.47 -17.08 7.60
N ASP A 146 -5.25 -18.39 7.70
CA ASP A 146 -5.81 -19.37 6.77
C ASP A 146 -7.33 -19.56 6.92
N GLY A 147 -7.99 -18.90 7.88
CA GLY A 147 -9.45 -18.85 7.98
C GLY A 147 -10.14 -17.91 6.98
N HIS A 148 -9.41 -17.00 6.32
CA HIS A 148 -9.97 -15.88 5.54
C HIS A 148 -10.17 -16.20 4.06
N ASP A 149 -11.30 -15.86 3.44
CA ASP A 149 -11.57 -16.12 2.01
C ASP A 149 -10.40 -15.73 1.11
N PHE A 150 -9.84 -14.53 1.30
CA PHE A 150 -8.59 -14.11 0.66
C PHE A 150 -7.45 -13.96 1.67
N VAL A 151 -6.28 -14.46 1.30
CA VAL A 151 -5.02 -14.25 2.01
C VAL A 151 -4.07 -13.52 1.08
N MET A 152 -3.85 -12.24 1.36
CA MET A 152 -3.07 -11.32 0.55
C MET A 152 -1.68 -11.15 1.14
N ARG A 153 -0.66 -11.54 0.39
CA ARG A 153 0.76 -11.43 0.77
C ARG A 153 1.51 -10.51 -0.17
N MET A 154 2.73 -10.13 0.19
CA MET A 154 3.52 -9.19 -0.60
C MET A 154 5.01 -9.50 -0.60
N ASN A 155 5.72 -8.94 -1.57
CA ASN A 155 7.17 -9.00 -1.69
C ASN A 155 7.70 -10.44 -1.70
N GLN A 156 8.88 -10.70 -1.12
CA GLN A 156 9.51 -12.02 -1.07
C GLN A 156 9.08 -12.91 0.12
N ALA A 157 8.05 -12.50 0.87
CA ALA A 157 7.62 -13.14 2.12
C ALA A 157 7.38 -14.66 1.98
N PRO A 158 8.18 -15.53 2.63
CA PRO A 158 8.02 -16.98 2.56
C PRO A 158 6.93 -17.48 3.53
N THR A 159 6.24 -18.55 3.16
CA THR A 159 5.34 -19.27 4.09
C THR A 159 5.99 -20.54 4.64
N VAL A 160 6.78 -21.22 3.81
CA VAL A 160 7.46 -22.47 4.16
C VAL A 160 8.39 -22.29 5.35
N GLY A 161 8.18 -23.07 6.40
CA GLY A 161 8.92 -23.01 7.66
C GLY A 161 8.39 -21.98 8.66
N PHE A 162 7.33 -21.24 8.31
CA PHE A 162 6.69 -20.21 9.14
C PHE A 162 5.17 -20.41 9.25
N GLU A 163 4.62 -21.52 8.77
CA GLU A 163 3.18 -21.72 8.60
C GLU A 163 2.39 -21.61 9.90
N GLY A 164 2.98 -22.02 11.04
CA GLY A 164 2.35 -21.85 12.35
C GLY A 164 2.06 -20.39 12.72
N ASP A 165 2.89 -19.48 12.22
CA ASP A 165 2.83 -18.05 12.52
C ASP A 165 2.12 -17.26 11.41
N VAL A 166 2.40 -17.58 10.15
CA VAL A 166 1.97 -16.77 9.00
C VAL A 166 0.95 -17.48 8.12
N GLY A 167 0.62 -18.74 8.38
CA GLY A 167 -0.29 -19.55 7.56
C GLY A 167 0.37 -20.11 6.31
N GLY A 168 -0.24 -21.15 5.74
CA GLY A 168 0.21 -21.80 4.50
C GLY A 168 -0.50 -21.28 3.26
N ARG A 169 -1.68 -20.67 3.38
CA ARG A 169 -2.50 -20.26 2.24
C ARG A 169 -2.09 -18.90 1.68
N THR A 170 -2.21 -18.76 0.36
CA THR A 170 -2.06 -17.47 -0.35
C THR A 170 -3.06 -17.47 -1.50
N THR A 171 -3.87 -16.43 -1.62
CA THR A 171 -4.78 -16.26 -2.77
C THR A 171 -4.33 -15.14 -3.70
N HIS A 172 -3.74 -14.09 -3.15
CA HIS A 172 -3.17 -12.97 -3.90
C HIS A 172 -1.77 -12.67 -3.39
N HIS A 173 -0.83 -12.45 -4.31
CA HIS A 173 0.52 -12.05 -3.96
C HIS A 173 0.93 -10.81 -4.75
N PHE A 174 1.24 -9.72 -4.04
CA PHE A 174 1.60 -8.43 -4.61
C PHE A 174 3.11 -8.31 -4.73
N MET A 175 3.61 -8.08 -5.94
CA MET A 175 5.05 -7.93 -6.18
C MET A 175 5.33 -6.90 -7.26
N TYR A 176 6.58 -6.48 -7.32
CA TYR A 176 7.19 -5.67 -8.36
C TYR A 176 8.49 -6.37 -8.80
N PRO A 177 9.10 -6.01 -9.95
CA PRO A 177 10.18 -6.80 -10.56
C PRO A 177 11.33 -7.15 -9.61
N GLU A 178 11.76 -6.16 -8.81
CA GLU A 178 12.90 -6.27 -7.89
C GLU A 178 12.60 -7.10 -6.64
N SER A 179 11.32 -7.40 -6.37
CA SER A 179 10.88 -8.23 -5.24
C SER A 179 10.12 -9.48 -5.70
N ALA A 180 10.20 -9.84 -6.99
CA ALA A 180 9.43 -10.94 -7.56
C ALA A 180 9.98 -12.32 -7.18
N LYS A 181 9.07 -13.26 -6.93
CA LYS A 181 9.33 -14.70 -6.78
C LYS A 181 8.33 -15.50 -7.60
N ASN A 182 8.66 -16.76 -7.89
CA ASN A 182 7.68 -17.66 -8.50
C ASN A 182 6.54 -17.91 -7.51
N LEU A 183 5.32 -18.03 -8.03
CA LEU A 183 4.14 -18.35 -7.23
C LEU A 183 3.61 -19.73 -7.60
N PRO A 184 2.99 -20.45 -6.64
CA PRO A 184 2.23 -21.65 -6.94
C PRO A 184 1.12 -21.38 -7.96
N ALA A 185 0.67 -22.44 -8.64
CA ALA A 185 -0.52 -22.36 -9.47
C ALA A 185 -1.72 -21.86 -8.64
N ASN A 186 -2.69 -21.23 -9.30
CA ASN A 186 -3.90 -20.67 -8.70
C ASN A 186 -3.75 -19.47 -7.76
N VAL A 187 -2.54 -18.98 -7.51
CA VAL A 187 -2.32 -17.71 -6.80
C VAL A 187 -2.41 -16.56 -7.79
N SER A 188 -3.26 -15.58 -7.50
CA SER A 188 -3.34 -14.34 -8.28
C SER A 188 -2.09 -13.50 -8.07
N PHE A 189 -1.34 -13.26 -9.15
CA PHE A 189 -0.21 -12.35 -9.12
C PHE A 189 -0.70 -10.93 -9.38
N VAL A 190 -0.56 -10.03 -8.41
CA VAL A 190 -0.88 -8.60 -8.60
C VAL A 190 0.42 -7.83 -8.77
N LEU A 191 0.72 -7.40 -10.01
CA LEU A 191 1.86 -6.53 -10.29
C LEU A 191 1.59 -5.14 -9.72
N VAL A 192 2.56 -4.61 -8.99
CA VAL A 192 2.56 -3.25 -8.45
C VAL A 192 3.57 -2.40 -9.24
N PRO A 193 3.14 -1.66 -10.29
CA PRO A 193 4.07 -0.97 -11.18
C PRO A 193 4.45 0.43 -10.66
N PHE A 194 5.73 0.63 -10.39
CA PHE A 194 6.31 1.92 -9.99
C PHE A 194 6.89 2.72 -11.17
N LYS A 195 7.03 2.07 -12.33
CA LYS A 195 7.54 2.64 -13.58
C LYS A 195 7.04 1.85 -14.79
N THR A 196 7.03 2.45 -15.98
CA THR A 196 6.63 1.76 -17.23
C THR A 196 7.49 0.53 -17.54
N LEU A 197 8.75 0.52 -17.09
CA LEU A 197 9.64 -0.63 -17.24
C LEU A 197 9.11 -1.87 -16.51
N ASP A 198 8.31 -1.73 -15.44
CA ASP A 198 7.74 -2.86 -14.72
C ASP A 198 6.66 -3.57 -15.56
N LEU A 199 5.91 -2.81 -16.37
CA LEU A 199 4.91 -3.35 -17.32
C LEU A 199 5.60 -4.09 -18.47
N LEU A 200 6.68 -3.51 -18.99
CA LEU A 200 7.51 -4.17 -20.01
C LEU A 200 8.16 -5.43 -19.45
N TRP A 201 8.64 -5.38 -18.20
CA TRP A 201 9.25 -6.52 -17.54
C TRP A 201 8.26 -7.67 -17.43
N ILE A 202 7.01 -7.45 -17.00
CA ILE A 202 6.08 -8.59 -16.89
C ILE A 202 5.74 -9.18 -18.26
N ALA A 203 5.58 -8.35 -19.30
CA ALA A 203 5.38 -8.84 -20.66
C ALA A 203 6.56 -9.70 -21.11
N SER A 204 7.80 -9.24 -20.88
CA SER A 204 9.03 -9.99 -21.13
C SER A 204 9.11 -11.27 -20.29
N ALA A 205 8.83 -11.20 -19.00
CA ALA A 205 9.02 -12.30 -18.05
C ALA A 205 8.05 -13.47 -18.26
N LEU A 206 6.90 -13.19 -18.89
CA LEU A 206 5.92 -14.19 -19.31
C LEU A 206 6.13 -14.69 -20.75
N SER A 207 7.11 -14.14 -21.49
CA SER A 207 7.39 -14.48 -22.89
C SER A 207 8.88 -14.65 -23.17
N THR A 208 9.60 -13.58 -23.53
CA THR A 208 10.94 -13.62 -24.14
C THR A 208 12.09 -13.66 -23.14
N GLY A 209 11.88 -13.22 -21.90
CA GLY A 209 12.90 -13.10 -20.86
C GLY A 209 14.08 -12.19 -21.19
N GLN A 210 13.85 -11.18 -22.02
CA GLN A 210 14.85 -10.19 -22.44
C GLN A 210 15.23 -9.21 -21.33
N ILE A 211 14.26 -8.79 -20.51
CA ILE A 211 14.49 -7.83 -19.41
C ILE A 211 15.03 -8.59 -18.19
N ARG A 212 16.31 -8.37 -17.90
CA ARG A 212 17.06 -9.02 -16.80
C ARG A 212 17.50 -8.05 -15.70
N PHE A 213 17.38 -6.75 -15.95
CA PHE A 213 17.88 -5.71 -15.08
C PHE A 213 16.99 -4.47 -15.15
N THR A 214 16.74 -3.83 -14.00
CA THR A 214 16.13 -2.51 -13.88
C THR A 214 17.16 -1.53 -13.31
N TYR A 215 17.06 -1.17 -12.03
CA TYR A 215 18.18 -0.66 -11.23
C TYR A 215 18.88 -1.79 -10.45
N ALA A 216 18.24 -2.97 -10.39
CA ALA A 216 18.76 -4.19 -9.78
C ALA A 216 18.49 -5.39 -10.71
N PRO A 217 19.17 -6.53 -10.53
CA PRO A 217 18.84 -7.76 -11.25
C PRO A 217 17.39 -8.18 -10.97
N VAL A 218 16.67 -8.56 -12.03
CA VAL A 218 15.27 -9.03 -11.96
C VAL A 218 15.14 -10.39 -12.64
N LYS A 219 14.09 -11.13 -12.32
CA LYS A 219 13.88 -12.47 -12.92
C LYS A 219 13.62 -12.35 -14.42
N PRO A 220 14.42 -13.01 -15.30
CA PRO A 220 14.13 -13.05 -16.73
C PRO A 220 12.84 -13.81 -17.03
N PHE A 221 12.56 -14.89 -16.30
CA PHE A 221 11.34 -15.68 -16.47
C PHE A 221 10.64 -15.81 -15.13
N LEU A 222 9.34 -15.52 -15.11
CA LEU A 222 8.50 -15.58 -13.93
C LEU A 222 7.48 -16.71 -14.08
N ARG A 223 7.47 -17.67 -13.14
CA ARG A 223 6.48 -18.75 -13.10
C ARG A 223 5.30 -18.30 -12.22
N VAL A 224 4.20 -17.94 -12.87
CA VAL A 224 2.90 -17.57 -12.29
C VAL A 224 1.78 -18.05 -13.21
N ASP A 225 0.56 -18.09 -12.70
CA ASP A 225 -0.63 -18.34 -13.50
C ASP A 225 -0.99 -17.10 -14.34
N LYS A 226 -0.77 -17.15 -15.66
CA LYS A 226 -0.96 -16.02 -16.58
C LYS A 226 -2.39 -15.50 -16.58
N GLU A 227 -3.37 -16.39 -16.41
CA GLU A 227 -4.80 -16.08 -16.38
C GLU A 227 -5.25 -15.44 -15.07
N LYS A 228 -4.34 -15.29 -14.11
CA LYS A 228 -4.59 -14.64 -12.82
C LYS A 228 -3.61 -13.49 -12.54
N VAL A 229 -2.92 -13.01 -13.57
CA VAL A 229 -2.11 -11.80 -13.47
C VAL A 229 -3.02 -10.57 -13.52
N GLN A 230 -2.84 -9.68 -12.55
CA GLN A 230 -3.57 -8.42 -12.42
C GLN A 230 -2.57 -7.26 -12.34
N ILE A 231 -2.95 -6.08 -12.81
CA ILE A 231 -2.07 -4.91 -12.81
C ILE A 231 -2.66 -3.82 -11.91
N TYR A 232 -1.97 -3.48 -10.83
CA TYR A 232 -2.39 -2.42 -9.90
C TYR A 232 -2.39 -1.06 -10.61
N ASN A 233 -3.46 -0.28 -10.46
CA ASN A 233 -3.61 0.99 -11.18
C ASN A 233 -2.84 2.14 -10.49
N PRO A 234 -1.93 2.85 -11.18
CA PRO A 234 -1.25 4.04 -10.64
C PRO A 234 -2.18 5.21 -10.27
N ALA A 235 -3.39 5.29 -10.83
CA ALA A 235 -4.39 6.24 -10.37
C ALA A 235 -4.81 5.95 -8.92
N PHE A 236 -4.93 4.68 -8.55
CA PHE A 236 -5.27 4.28 -7.19
C PHE A 236 -4.09 4.48 -6.23
N PHE A 237 -2.85 4.26 -6.69
CA PHE A 237 -1.63 4.71 -6.00
C PHE A 237 -1.70 6.18 -5.61
N LYS A 238 -1.96 7.05 -6.60
CA LYS A 238 -1.98 8.49 -6.37
C LYS A 238 -3.13 8.89 -5.47
N TYR A 239 -4.29 8.23 -5.61
CA TYR A 239 -5.41 8.42 -4.68
C TYR A 239 -5.00 8.14 -3.23
N ILE A 240 -4.34 7.02 -2.97
CA ILE A 240 -3.84 6.68 -1.63
C ILE A 240 -2.84 7.75 -1.16
N HIS A 241 -1.92 8.15 -2.02
CA HIS A 241 -0.91 9.15 -1.70
C HIS A 241 -1.50 10.53 -1.35
N ASP A 242 -2.44 11.01 -2.17
CA ASP A 242 -3.04 12.34 -2.04
C ASP A 242 -4.07 12.41 -0.90
N ARG A 243 -4.77 11.30 -0.63
CA ARG A 243 -5.95 11.29 0.25
C ARG A 243 -5.71 10.63 1.59
N TRP A 244 -4.84 9.64 1.64
CA TRP A 244 -4.63 8.85 2.85
C TRP A 244 -3.28 9.11 3.46
N THR A 245 -2.20 9.08 2.68
CA THR A 245 -0.85 9.40 3.21
C THR A 245 -0.57 10.89 3.23
N GLU A 246 -1.46 11.73 2.71
CA GLU A 246 -1.34 13.20 2.71
C GLU A 246 0.05 13.68 2.24
N HIS A 247 0.60 13.02 1.22
CA HIS A 247 1.93 13.27 0.68
C HIS A 247 3.12 13.04 1.64
N HIS A 248 2.93 12.30 2.74
CA HIS A 248 4.03 11.83 3.58
C HIS A 248 4.78 10.70 2.90
N GLY A 249 6.12 10.81 2.87
CA GLY A 249 6.99 9.98 2.05
C GLY A 249 6.96 10.38 0.57
N ARG A 250 7.73 9.67 -0.27
CA ARG A 250 7.75 9.88 -1.72
C ARG A 250 6.56 9.22 -2.42
N TYR A 251 6.13 8.06 -1.92
CA TYR A 251 4.95 7.30 -2.35
C TYR A 251 4.55 6.29 -1.26
N PRO A 252 3.33 5.71 -1.27
CA PRO A 252 2.91 4.73 -0.26
C PRO A 252 3.69 3.40 -0.35
N SER A 253 3.88 2.72 0.78
CA SER A 253 4.52 1.41 0.85
C SER A 253 3.66 0.32 0.21
N THR A 254 4.29 -0.79 -0.22
CA THR A 254 3.54 -1.96 -0.71
C THR A 254 2.51 -2.44 0.32
N GLY A 255 2.84 -2.41 1.61
CA GLY A 255 1.90 -2.77 2.69
C GLY A 255 0.65 -1.90 2.68
N MET A 256 0.82 -0.58 2.57
CA MET A 256 -0.29 0.36 2.52
C MET A 256 -1.14 0.15 1.26
N LEU A 257 -0.51 -0.11 0.12
CA LEU A 257 -1.20 -0.34 -1.15
C LEU A 257 -2.04 -1.62 -1.12
N VAL A 258 -1.53 -2.70 -0.53
CA VAL A 258 -2.29 -3.95 -0.37
C VAL A 258 -3.45 -3.78 0.62
N LEU A 259 -3.23 -3.06 1.72
CA LEU A 259 -4.29 -2.74 2.67
C LEU A 259 -5.44 -1.98 2.00
N PHE A 260 -5.13 -0.93 1.24
CA PHE A 260 -6.16 -0.16 0.53
C PHE A 260 -6.84 -0.95 -0.57
N PHE A 261 -6.13 -1.83 -1.25
CA PHE A 261 -6.75 -2.77 -2.18
C PHE A 261 -7.78 -3.66 -1.46
N ALA A 262 -7.40 -4.27 -0.33
CA ALA A 262 -8.28 -5.11 0.46
C ALA A 262 -9.53 -4.36 0.95
N LEU A 263 -9.38 -3.10 1.39
CA LEU A 263 -10.50 -2.25 1.81
C LEU A 263 -11.55 -2.01 0.71
N HIS A 264 -11.17 -2.06 -0.56
CA HIS A 264 -12.08 -1.87 -1.70
C HIS A 264 -12.67 -3.20 -2.19
N VAL A 265 -11.91 -4.30 -2.09
CA VAL A 265 -12.37 -5.59 -2.60
C VAL A 265 -13.05 -6.47 -1.54
N CYS A 266 -12.90 -6.20 -0.24
CA CYS A 266 -13.38 -7.05 0.86
C CYS A 266 -14.44 -6.40 1.75
N ASP A 267 -15.24 -7.21 2.46
CA ASP A 267 -16.19 -6.75 3.49
C ASP A 267 -15.53 -6.62 4.87
N GLU A 268 -14.55 -7.48 5.13
CA GLU A 268 -13.81 -7.52 6.37
C GLU A 268 -12.32 -7.66 6.06
N VAL A 269 -11.50 -6.88 6.74
CA VAL A 269 -10.06 -6.83 6.54
C VAL A 269 -9.35 -6.96 7.88
N ASN A 270 -8.61 -8.04 8.02
CA ASN A 270 -7.78 -8.35 9.17
C ASN A 270 -6.31 -8.21 8.76
N VAL A 271 -5.54 -7.49 9.57
CA VAL A 271 -4.18 -7.04 9.23
C VAL A 271 -3.19 -7.68 10.19
N PHE A 272 -2.22 -8.39 9.63
CA PHE A 272 -1.20 -9.16 10.35
C PHE A 272 0.19 -8.73 9.86
N GLY A 273 1.20 -8.64 10.72
CA GLY A 273 2.57 -8.40 10.26
C GLY A 273 2.88 -6.96 9.82
N PHE A 274 2.16 -5.98 10.38
CA PHE A 274 2.39 -4.55 10.14
C PHE A 274 3.00 -3.89 11.39
N GLY A 275 3.85 -2.89 11.16
CA GLY A 275 4.54 -2.18 12.24
C GLY A 275 5.79 -2.89 12.76
N ALA A 276 6.32 -2.39 13.88
CA ALA A 276 7.46 -2.99 14.57
C ALA A 276 7.06 -4.20 15.44
N ASP A 277 8.05 -4.97 15.90
CA ASP A 277 7.89 -5.92 17.02
C ASP A 277 7.65 -5.21 18.37
N SER A 278 7.29 -5.93 19.43
CA SER A 278 7.07 -5.33 20.78
C SER A 278 8.28 -4.58 21.34
N ARG A 279 9.47 -4.81 20.79
CA ARG A 279 10.72 -4.16 21.18
C ARG A 279 11.07 -2.98 20.25
N GLY A 280 10.18 -2.61 19.33
CA GLY A 280 10.36 -1.51 18.39
C GLY A 280 11.29 -1.83 17.21
N ASN A 281 11.64 -3.10 16.98
CA ASN A 281 12.51 -3.50 15.88
C ASN A 281 11.74 -3.65 14.58
N TRP A 282 12.34 -3.16 13.50
CA TRP A 282 11.87 -3.38 12.14
C TRP A 282 12.78 -4.39 11.46
N HIS A 283 12.26 -5.59 11.25
CA HIS A 283 12.93 -6.69 10.58
C HIS A 283 11.89 -7.59 9.94
N HIS A 284 12.28 -8.38 8.94
CA HIS A 284 11.37 -9.37 8.39
C HIS A 284 11.26 -10.62 9.26
N TYR A 285 10.09 -11.26 9.29
CA TYR A 285 9.88 -12.49 10.08
C TYR A 285 10.70 -13.70 9.61
N TRP A 286 11.31 -13.65 8.42
CA TRP A 286 12.18 -14.72 7.92
C TRP A 286 13.67 -14.40 8.06
N GLU A 287 14.04 -13.21 8.51
CA GLU A 287 15.43 -12.79 8.66
C GLU A 287 15.96 -13.06 10.07
N ASN A 288 17.12 -13.69 10.19
CA ASN A 288 17.70 -13.97 11.52
C ASN A 288 18.22 -12.70 12.21
N ASN A 289 18.55 -11.64 11.45
CA ASN A 289 19.07 -10.39 12.00
C ASN A 289 17.93 -9.44 12.39
N ARG A 290 17.55 -9.43 13.68
CA ARG A 290 16.52 -8.54 14.23
C ARG A 290 16.94 -7.07 14.33
N TYR A 291 18.23 -6.77 14.13
CA TYR A 291 18.81 -5.43 14.28
C TYR A 291 19.12 -4.74 12.95
N ALA A 292 18.69 -5.31 11.81
CA ALA A 292 19.02 -4.76 10.50
C ALA A 292 18.60 -3.28 10.37
N GLY A 293 17.50 -2.86 11.00
CA GLY A 293 17.13 -1.44 11.12
C GLY A 293 16.95 -0.72 9.77
N GLU A 294 16.97 -1.45 8.66
CA GLU A 294 17.04 -0.92 7.29
C GLU A 294 15.74 -0.24 6.89
N PHE A 295 14.59 -0.64 7.48
CA PHE A 295 13.28 -0.18 7.03
C PHE A 295 12.94 1.26 7.41
N ARG A 296 13.51 1.82 8.49
CA ARG A 296 13.21 3.20 8.93
C ARG A 296 14.02 4.27 8.19
N LYS A 297 15.07 3.91 7.45
CA LYS A 297 16.12 4.86 7.04
C LYS A 297 16.15 5.24 5.55
N THR A 298 15.34 4.64 4.70
CA THR A 298 15.39 4.94 3.25
C THR A 298 14.71 6.26 2.89
N GLY A 299 13.77 6.75 3.72
CA GLY A 299 13.03 7.99 3.48
C GLY A 299 12.05 7.94 2.30
N VAL A 300 11.88 6.77 1.67
CA VAL A 300 10.98 6.59 0.52
C VAL A 300 9.52 6.56 0.94
N HIS A 301 9.23 5.96 2.10
CA HIS A 301 7.90 5.85 2.70
C HIS A 301 7.94 6.44 4.11
N ASP A 302 6.83 7.02 4.57
CA ASP A 302 6.69 7.47 5.96
C ASP A 302 5.99 6.38 6.79
N ALA A 303 6.79 5.47 7.35
CA ALA A 303 6.28 4.33 8.10
C ALA A 303 5.50 4.73 9.37
N ASP A 304 5.85 5.86 10.00
CA ASP A 304 5.18 6.34 11.20
C ASP A 304 3.81 6.93 10.84
N PHE A 305 3.71 7.68 9.74
CA PHE A 305 2.44 8.17 9.22
C PHE A 305 1.54 7.03 8.74
N GLU A 306 2.10 6.04 8.05
CA GLU A 306 1.35 4.85 7.64
C GLU A 306 0.82 4.04 8.83
N ALA A 307 1.61 3.87 9.90
CA ALA A 307 1.15 3.24 11.13
C ALA A 307 0.00 4.03 11.78
N HIS A 308 0.05 5.37 11.76
CA HIS A 308 -1.03 6.20 12.26
C HIS A 308 -2.35 5.97 11.49
N ILE A 309 -2.30 5.83 10.16
CA ILE A 309 -3.48 5.52 9.34
C ILE A 309 -4.07 4.17 9.73
N ILE A 310 -3.23 3.14 9.91
CA ILE A 310 -3.67 1.79 10.33
C ILE A 310 -4.35 1.87 11.70
N ASP A 311 -3.78 2.59 12.66
CA ASP A 311 -4.37 2.78 13.99
C ASP A 311 -5.72 3.50 13.91
N MET A 312 -5.84 4.50 13.04
CA MET A 312 -7.10 5.22 12.82
C MET A 312 -8.17 4.31 12.21
N LEU A 313 -7.83 3.50 11.21
CA LEU A 313 -8.73 2.51 10.60
C LEU A 313 -9.17 1.46 11.63
N ALA A 314 -8.27 1.02 12.51
CA ALA A 314 -8.61 0.08 13.58
C ALA A 314 -9.55 0.70 14.62
N LYS A 315 -9.26 1.92 15.08
CA LYS A 315 -10.10 2.67 16.05
C LYS A 315 -11.51 2.96 15.52
N THR A 316 -11.66 3.04 14.21
CA THR A 316 -12.95 3.25 13.53
C THR A 316 -13.63 1.93 13.13
N SER A 317 -13.10 0.80 13.59
CA SER A 317 -13.60 -0.56 13.33
C SER A 317 -13.70 -0.89 11.84
N LYS A 318 -12.77 -0.34 11.05
CA LYS A 318 -12.65 -0.60 9.62
C LYS A 318 -11.76 -1.78 9.30
N ILE A 319 -10.77 -2.01 10.16
CA ILE A 319 -9.91 -3.17 10.10
C ILE A 319 -9.74 -3.73 11.50
N GLU A 320 -9.40 -5.01 11.58
CA GLU A 320 -8.85 -5.60 12.80
C GLU A 320 -7.33 -5.70 12.65
N VAL A 321 -6.57 -5.34 13.68
CA VAL A 321 -5.10 -5.35 13.63
C VAL A 321 -4.55 -6.32 14.66
N TYR A 322 -3.83 -7.33 14.17
CA TYR A 322 -3.14 -8.35 14.94
C TYR A 322 -1.70 -7.91 15.13
N ARG A 323 -1.39 -7.39 16.34
CA ARG A 323 -0.12 -6.73 16.64
C ARG A 323 1.06 -7.69 16.80
N GLY A 324 0.81 -8.99 16.95
CA GLY A 324 1.86 -9.97 17.13
C GLY A 324 2.68 -9.76 18.40
N ASN A 325 3.93 -10.21 18.34
CA ASN A 325 4.87 -10.23 19.45
C ASN A 325 5.92 -9.12 19.42
#